data_AF-A0A257JG92-F1
#
_entry.id   AF-A0A257JG92-F1
#
_cell.length_a   1.000
_cell.length_b   1.000
_cell.length_c   1.000
_cell.angle_alpha   90.00
_cell.angle_beta   90.00
_cell.angle_gamma   90.00
#
_symmetry.space_group_name_H-M   'P 1'
#
loop_
_entity.id
_entity.type
_entity.pdbx_description
1 polymer ?
#
loop_
_entity_poly.entity_id
_entity_poly.type
_entity_poly.pdbx_seq_one_letter_code
_entity_poly.pdbx_strand_id
1 'polypeptide(L)'
;DDQAKEQAFWNEFGPVLKEGIGEDFANRERLAKLFRFASTTAAEGVSFADYVSRMKEGQEAIYVITADSLAAAKSSPQLEIFKKKGIEVLLLTDRVDEWLLSHLYEFEGKPLQSVAKGGVDLGKLTLARRQAALAERAKDVRATSRLVDSPACLVVDEGDMSGHLARMLKQAGQSAPASQPILEVNAEHSLVQRLAAEPEGSARFADLAQVLFDQAQLAEGGQLDDPAAYVARVNRLLSAA
;
A
#
# COMPACT_ATOMS: atom_id res chain seq x y z
N ASP A 1 1.72 16.20 29.88
CA ASP A 1 2.86 15.82 30.75
C ASP A 1 2.78 14.41 31.32
N ASP A 2 2.05 13.48 30.68
CA ASP A 2 2.15 12.06 31.03
C ASP A 2 1.93 11.23 29.77
N GLN A 3 3.01 10.97 29.03
CA GLN A 3 2.98 10.21 27.77
C GLN A 3 2.30 8.84 27.93
N ALA A 4 2.46 8.19 29.10
CA ALA A 4 1.82 6.90 29.36
C ALA A 4 0.30 7.04 29.47
N LYS A 5 -0.19 8.10 30.15
CA LYS A 5 -1.63 8.39 30.19
C LYS A 5 -2.18 8.83 28.84
N GLU A 6 -1.43 9.62 28.08
CA GLU A 6 -1.81 10.02 26.72
C GLU A 6 -1.93 8.81 25.80
N GLN A 7 -0.99 7.87 25.87
CA GLN A 7 -1.05 6.62 25.11
C GLN A 7 -2.20 5.72 25.58
N ALA A 8 -2.45 5.61 26.89
CA ALA A 8 -3.58 4.85 27.42
C ALA A 8 -4.93 5.44 26.95
N PHE A 9 -5.07 6.77 27.00
CA PHE A 9 -6.24 7.47 26.46
C PHE A 9 -6.39 7.21 24.96
N TRP A 10 -5.30 7.28 24.19
CA TRP A 10 -5.33 7.01 22.76
C TRP A 10 -5.74 5.57 22.44
N ASN A 11 -5.24 4.59 23.19
CA ASN A 11 -5.59 3.18 23.00
C ASN A 11 -7.09 2.92 23.19
N GLU A 12 -7.74 3.67 24.08
CA GLU A 12 -9.17 3.53 24.36
C GLU A 12 -10.05 4.36 23.41
N PHE A 13 -9.67 5.61 23.14
CA PHE A 13 -10.53 6.60 22.47
C PHE A 13 -10.05 7.03 21.09
N GLY A 14 -8.85 6.62 20.67
CA GLY A 14 -8.23 7.03 19.42
C GLY A 14 -9.09 6.80 18.18
N PRO A 15 -9.64 5.58 17.97
CA PRO A 15 -10.53 5.32 16.85
C PRO A 15 -11.75 6.24 16.81
N VAL A 16 -12.39 6.51 17.95
CA VAL A 16 -13.55 7.41 18.05
C VAL A 16 -13.16 8.85 17.72
N LEU A 17 -11.98 9.31 18.18
CA LEU A 17 -11.49 10.65 17.86
C LEU A 17 -11.23 10.85 16.36
N LYS A 18 -10.84 9.79 15.65
CA LYS A 18 -10.63 9.84 14.19
C LYS A 18 -11.92 10.06 13.42
N GLU A 19 -13.05 9.54 13.89
CA GLU A 19 -14.38 9.76 13.28
C GLU A 19 -14.74 11.25 13.24
N GLY A 20 -14.39 11.98 14.31
CA GLY A 20 -14.67 13.41 14.45
C GLY A 20 -14.08 14.30 13.36
N ILE A 21 -13.10 13.84 12.57
CA ILE A 21 -12.56 14.61 11.43
C ILE A 21 -13.60 14.82 10.33
N GLY A 22 -14.47 13.84 10.12
CA GLY A 22 -15.56 13.91 9.13
C GLY A 22 -16.82 14.59 9.67
N GLU A 23 -16.90 14.86 10.98
CA GLU A 23 -18.12 15.34 11.64
C GLU A 23 -17.95 16.74 12.25
N ASP A 24 -16.83 17.02 12.93
CA ASP A 24 -16.54 18.29 13.61
C ASP A 24 -15.47 19.09 12.85
N PHE A 25 -15.89 19.67 11.74
CA PHE A 25 -15.03 20.52 10.90
C PHE A 25 -14.46 21.73 11.66
N ALA A 26 -15.17 22.24 12.68
CA ALA A 26 -14.74 23.39 13.46
C ALA A 26 -13.54 23.08 14.37
N ASN A 27 -13.39 21.83 14.81
CA ASN A 27 -12.28 21.39 15.65
C ASN A 27 -11.28 20.47 14.93
N ARG A 28 -11.40 20.27 13.61
CA ARG A 28 -10.57 19.32 12.84
C ARG A 28 -9.07 19.45 13.09
N GLU A 29 -8.55 20.68 13.11
CA GLU A 29 -7.12 20.94 13.36
C GLU A 29 -6.71 20.55 14.79
N ARG A 30 -7.56 20.84 15.77
CA ARG A 30 -7.32 20.48 17.18
C ARG A 30 -7.37 18.97 17.38
N LEU A 31 -8.32 18.30 16.73
CA LEU A 31 -8.46 16.84 16.74
C LEU A 31 -7.23 16.18 16.13
N ALA A 32 -6.78 16.63 14.96
CA ALA A 32 -5.63 16.04 14.27
C ALA A 32 -4.34 16.09 15.13
N LYS A 33 -4.16 17.13 15.96
CA LYS A 33 -3.02 17.25 16.90
C LYS A 33 -3.02 16.19 18.01
N LEU A 34 -4.18 15.61 18.31
CA LEU A 34 -4.32 14.54 19.31
C LEU A 34 -3.97 13.16 18.75
N PHE A 35 -3.86 13.00 17.43
CA PHE A 35 -3.67 11.69 16.85
C PHE A 35 -2.31 11.09 17.17
N ARG A 36 -2.31 9.78 17.37
CA ARG A 36 -1.11 8.97 17.60
C ARG A 36 -1.12 7.78 16.65
N PHE A 37 0.04 7.46 16.11
CA PHE A 37 0.19 6.42 15.11
C PHE A 37 1.39 5.55 15.45
N ALA A 38 1.41 4.35 14.87
CA ALA A 38 2.66 3.67 14.61
C ALA A 38 3.32 4.28 13.36
N SER A 39 4.63 4.13 13.22
CA SER A 39 5.36 4.51 12.02
C SER A 39 6.45 3.50 11.68
N THR A 40 7.16 3.73 10.58
CA THR A 40 8.37 2.96 10.26
C THR A 40 9.52 3.17 11.24
N THR A 41 9.46 4.19 12.10
CA THR A 41 10.51 4.54 13.07
C THR A 41 10.11 4.27 14.53
N ALA A 42 8.82 4.14 14.84
CA ALA A 42 8.32 3.85 16.18
C ALA A 42 7.07 2.95 16.17
N ALA A 43 6.90 2.13 17.20
CA ALA A 43 5.80 1.16 17.27
C ALA A 43 4.44 1.80 17.61
N GLU A 44 4.43 2.93 18.30
CA GLU A 44 3.23 3.66 18.73
C GLU A 44 3.60 5.11 19.11
N GLY A 45 2.58 5.92 19.44
CA GLY A 45 2.76 7.24 20.05
C GLY A 45 3.21 8.37 19.12
N VAL A 46 3.36 8.13 17.82
CA VAL A 46 3.81 9.15 16.87
C VAL A 46 2.68 10.12 16.54
N SER A 47 2.82 11.39 16.90
CA SER A 47 1.89 12.43 16.42
C SER A 47 2.27 12.94 15.03
N PHE A 48 1.36 13.66 14.37
CA PHE A 48 1.70 14.37 13.13
C PHE A 48 2.77 15.44 13.35
N ALA A 49 2.75 16.14 14.49
CA ALA A 49 3.77 17.13 14.82
C ALA A 49 5.17 16.47 14.97
N ASP A 50 5.22 15.32 15.64
CA ASP A 50 6.43 14.51 15.76
C ASP A 50 6.96 14.11 14.38
N TYR A 51 6.08 13.64 13.49
CA TYR A 51 6.44 13.31 12.11
C TYR A 51 6.99 14.53 11.37
N VAL A 52 6.29 15.66 11.41
CA VAL A 52 6.69 16.91 10.73
C VAL A 52 8.06 17.37 11.20
N SER A 53 8.35 17.27 12.50
CA SER A 53 9.66 17.64 13.06
C SER A 53 10.84 16.81 12.53
N ARG A 54 10.56 15.60 12.01
CA ARG A 54 11.54 14.66 11.46
C ARG A 54 11.52 14.57 9.94
N MET A 55 10.69 15.38 9.27
CA MET A 55 10.66 15.43 7.81
C MET A 55 12.03 15.80 7.26
N LYS A 56 12.40 15.15 6.15
CA LYS A 56 13.67 15.43 5.48
C LYS A 56 13.61 16.72 4.68
N GLU A 57 14.79 17.28 4.40
CA GLU A 57 14.91 18.39 3.46
C GLU A 57 14.34 17.98 2.09
N GLY A 58 13.50 18.84 1.51
CA GLY A 58 12.79 18.57 0.26
C GLY A 58 11.59 17.61 0.38
N GLN A 59 11.26 17.11 1.57
CA GLN A 59 10.04 16.34 1.78
C GLN A 59 8.83 17.27 1.87
N GLU A 60 7.86 17.08 0.98
CA GLU A 60 6.67 17.94 0.89
C GLU A 60 5.44 17.33 1.56
N ALA A 61 5.35 16.00 1.64
CA ALA A 61 4.17 15.28 2.12
C ALA A 61 4.43 14.44 3.38
N ILE A 62 3.35 14.17 4.12
CA ILE A 62 3.28 13.15 5.17
C ILE A 62 2.86 11.83 4.51
N TYR A 63 3.75 10.85 4.52
CA TYR A 63 3.48 9.56 3.89
C TYR A 63 2.76 8.61 4.85
N VAL A 64 1.71 7.94 4.35
CA VAL A 64 0.89 7.01 5.11
C VAL A 64 0.68 5.69 4.36
N ILE A 65 0.41 4.61 5.08
CA ILE A 65 -0.09 3.35 4.52
C ILE A 65 -1.22 2.81 5.39
N THR A 66 -2.25 2.25 4.76
CA THR A 66 -3.32 1.51 5.45
C THR A 66 -3.14 0.01 5.27
N ALA A 67 -3.38 -0.77 6.32
CA ALA A 67 -3.35 -2.23 6.26
C ALA A 67 -4.17 -2.86 7.39
N ASP A 68 -4.51 -4.14 7.26
CA ASP A 68 -5.30 -4.88 8.26
C ASP A 68 -4.56 -5.10 9.60
N SER A 69 -3.23 -4.93 9.63
CA SER A 69 -2.43 -5.05 10.86
C SER A 69 -1.09 -4.32 10.73
N LEU A 70 -0.46 -4.05 11.88
CA LEU A 70 0.86 -3.42 11.93
C LEU A 70 1.93 -4.29 11.26
N ALA A 71 1.82 -5.62 11.38
CA ALA A 71 2.72 -6.55 10.73
C ALA A 71 2.62 -6.43 9.21
N ALA A 72 1.39 -6.45 8.66
CA ALA A 72 1.14 -6.31 7.23
C ALA A 72 1.62 -4.94 6.71
N ALA A 73 1.36 -3.86 7.45
CA ALA A 73 1.85 -2.53 7.10
C ALA A 73 3.39 -2.51 7.03
N LYS A 74 4.08 -3.05 8.04
CA LYS A 74 5.56 -3.03 8.10
C LYS A 74 6.23 -3.87 7.01
N SER A 75 5.58 -4.96 6.56
CA SER A 75 6.09 -5.85 5.51
C SER A 75 5.71 -5.43 4.09
N SER A 76 4.95 -4.35 3.93
CA SER A 76 4.49 -3.89 2.63
C SER A 76 5.67 -3.56 1.69
N PRO A 77 5.66 -4.06 0.44
CA PRO A 77 6.62 -3.68 -0.60
C PRO A 77 6.64 -2.18 -0.91
N GLN A 78 5.48 -1.51 -0.76
CA GLN A 78 5.37 -0.07 -1.00
C GLN A 78 6.22 0.78 -0.05
N LEU A 79 6.72 0.21 1.06
CA LEU A 79 7.62 0.90 1.98
C LEU A 79 9.10 0.86 1.58
N GLU A 80 9.51 0.02 0.63
CA GLU A 80 10.93 -0.28 0.38
C GLU A 80 11.75 0.96 0.00
N ILE A 81 11.28 1.76 -0.98
CA ILE A 81 11.98 2.99 -1.36
C ILE A 81 12.00 4.04 -0.23
N PHE A 82 10.94 4.10 0.58
CA PHE A 82 10.87 5.02 1.71
C PHE A 82 11.88 4.63 2.77
N LYS A 83 11.96 3.34 3.11
CA LYS A 83 12.99 2.78 4.00
C LYS A 83 14.39 3.05 3.46
N LYS A 84 14.64 2.80 2.17
CA LYS A 84 15.95 3.04 1.52
C LYS A 84 16.34 4.51 1.55
N LYS A 85 15.39 5.42 1.33
CA LYS A 85 15.60 6.88 1.45
C LYS A 85 15.53 7.36 2.90
N GLY A 86 15.26 6.49 3.87
CA GLY A 86 15.02 6.79 5.28
C GLY A 86 13.87 7.76 5.55
N ILE A 87 12.89 7.85 4.65
CA ILE A 87 11.69 8.68 4.82
C ILE A 87 10.70 7.91 5.69
N GLU A 88 10.19 8.55 6.74
CA GLU A 88 9.23 7.96 7.67
C GLU A 88 7.86 7.78 6.98
N VAL A 89 7.17 6.68 7.26
CA VAL A 89 5.79 6.42 6.83
C VAL A 89 4.94 6.08 8.05
N LEU A 90 3.79 6.73 8.21
CA LEU A 90 2.82 6.40 9.25
C LEU A 90 2.03 5.13 8.88
N LEU A 91 1.84 4.24 9.85
CA LEU A 91 1.21 2.94 9.67
C LEU A 91 -0.18 3.00 10.31
N LEU A 92 -1.21 3.05 9.46
CA LEU A 92 -2.60 3.21 9.85
C LEU A 92 -3.28 1.84 9.73
N THR A 93 -3.82 1.34 10.83
CA THR A 93 -4.33 -0.05 10.90
C THR A 93 -5.71 -0.16 11.52
N ASP A 94 -6.31 0.97 11.90
CA ASP A 94 -7.67 1.00 12.40
C ASP A 94 -8.65 1.07 11.22
N ARG A 95 -9.82 0.45 11.37
CA ARG A 95 -10.86 0.49 10.32
C ARG A 95 -11.28 1.91 9.96
N VAL A 96 -11.32 2.80 10.94
CA VAL A 96 -11.66 4.22 10.73
C VAL A 96 -10.61 4.98 9.91
N ASP A 97 -9.40 4.42 9.70
CA ASP A 97 -8.32 5.15 9.03
C ASP A 97 -8.62 5.45 7.55
N GLU A 98 -9.31 4.56 6.84
CA GLU A 98 -9.75 4.84 5.47
C GLU A 98 -10.76 6.00 5.42
N TRP A 99 -11.64 6.07 6.42
CA TRP A 99 -12.57 7.18 6.59
C TRP A 99 -11.84 8.48 6.97
N LEU A 100 -10.87 8.39 7.87
CA LEU A 100 -10.03 9.53 8.24
C LEU A 100 -9.35 10.13 7.00
N LEU A 101 -8.73 9.29 6.17
CA LEU A 101 -7.98 9.73 4.98
C LEU A 101 -8.88 10.29 3.87
N SER A 102 -10.19 10.00 3.87
CA SER A 102 -11.13 10.65 2.95
C SER A 102 -11.58 12.04 3.42
N HIS A 103 -11.21 12.46 4.63
CA HIS A 103 -11.60 13.77 5.21
C HIS A 103 -10.39 14.63 5.62
N LEU A 104 -9.27 14.02 6.01
CA LEU A 104 -8.03 14.70 6.37
C LEU A 104 -7.03 14.65 5.22
N TYR A 105 -6.95 15.74 4.47
CA TYR A 105 -6.06 15.86 3.31
C TYR A 105 -4.68 16.43 3.63
N GLU A 106 -4.56 17.22 4.70
CA GLU A 106 -3.31 17.87 5.09
C GLU A 106 -3.25 18.12 6.59
N PHE A 107 -2.03 18.26 7.10
CA PHE A 107 -1.73 18.70 8.46
C PHE A 107 -0.65 19.79 8.41
N GLU A 108 -0.92 20.97 8.97
CA GLU A 108 0.01 22.12 8.96
C GLU A 108 0.55 22.46 7.56
N GLY A 109 -0.32 22.42 6.55
CA GLY A 109 0.03 22.68 5.14
C GLY A 109 0.83 21.57 4.46
N LYS A 110 1.04 20.43 5.12
CA LYS A 110 1.67 19.23 4.53
C LYS A 110 0.60 18.25 4.07
N PRO A 111 0.49 17.94 2.77
CA PRO A 111 -0.48 16.96 2.28
C PRO A 111 -0.20 15.57 2.86
N LEU A 112 -1.27 14.82 3.14
CA LEU A 112 -1.19 13.41 3.47
C LEU A 112 -1.24 12.61 2.16
N GLN A 113 -0.24 11.75 1.94
CA GLN A 113 -0.13 10.96 0.73
C GLN A 113 0.00 9.47 1.05
N SER A 114 -0.91 8.66 0.52
CA SER A 114 -0.83 7.21 0.63
C SER A 114 0.28 6.67 -0.26
N VAL A 115 1.18 5.88 0.31
CA VAL A 115 2.21 5.17 -0.47
C VAL A 115 1.62 4.06 -1.34
N ALA A 116 0.36 3.65 -1.10
CA ALA A 116 -0.35 2.65 -1.92
C ALA A 116 -1.11 3.27 -3.11
N LYS A 117 -1.09 4.60 -3.24
CA LYS A 117 -1.77 5.33 -4.31
C LYS A 117 -0.77 6.12 -5.17
N GLY A 118 -1.17 6.37 -6.42
CA GLY A 118 -0.38 7.15 -7.37
C GLY A 118 0.85 6.40 -7.90
N GLY A 119 1.57 7.04 -8.80
CA GLY A 119 2.78 6.50 -9.42
C GLY A 119 4.03 7.28 -9.09
N VAL A 120 5.15 6.56 -8.98
CA VAL A 120 6.48 7.15 -9.12
C VAL A 120 6.83 7.03 -10.60
N ASP A 121 6.60 8.09 -11.37
CA ASP A 121 6.78 8.04 -12.83
C ASP A 121 8.27 8.03 -13.20
N LEU A 122 8.73 6.93 -13.80
CA LEU A 122 10.11 6.77 -14.26
C LEU A 122 10.23 6.07 -15.62
N GLY A 123 9.25 6.27 -16.49
CA GLY A 123 9.40 5.97 -17.92
C GLY A 123 9.02 4.56 -18.35
N LYS A 124 8.63 4.46 -19.63
CA LYS A 124 8.06 3.28 -20.26
C LYS A 124 9.16 2.30 -20.65
N LEU A 125 9.57 1.41 -19.75
CA LEU A 125 10.10 0.11 -20.18
C LEU A 125 9.01 -0.59 -20.99
N THR A 126 9.36 -1.24 -22.10
CA THR A 126 8.42 -1.91 -23.01
C THR A 126 7.73 -3.09 -22.31
N LEU A 127 6.66 -2.78 -21.57
CA LEU A 127 5.86 -3.67 -20.74
C LEU A 127 4.57 -4.13 -21.41
N ALA A 128 4.30 -3.67 -22.63
CA ALA A 128 3.11 -4.02 -23.40
C ALA A 128 2.86 -5.54 -23.46
N ARG A 129 3.94 -6.35 -23.51
CA ARG A 129 3.86 -7.83 -23.48
C ARG A 129 3.31 -8.40 -22.18
N ARG A 130 3.62 -7.79 -21.03
CA ARG A 130 3.17 -8.25 -19.70
C ARG A 130 1.73 -7.86 -19.42
N GLN A 131 1.29 -6.77 -20.03
CA GLN A 131 -0.07 -6.25 -19.93
C GLN A 131 -1.09 -7.22 -20.53
N ALA A 132 -0.77 -7.90 -21.64
CA ALA A 132 -1.68 -8.86 -22.27
C ALA A 132 -1.98 -10.09 -21.39
N ALA A 133 -0.98 -10.65 -20.69
CA ALA A 133 -1.16 -11.81 -19.81
C ALA A 133 -1.92 -11.50 -18.51
N LEU A 134 -2.09 -10.21 -18.20
CA LEU A 134 -2.70 -9.72 -16.96
C LEU A 134 -3.88 -8.75 -17.20
N ALA A 135 -4.32 -8.58 -18.45
CA ALA A 135 -5.30 -7.55 -18.84
C ALA A 135 -6.67 -7.71 -18.14
N GLU A 136 -7.02 -8.93 -17.70
CA GLU A 136 -8.25 -9.18 -16.95
C GLU A 136 -8.12 -8.90 -15.44
N ARG A 137 -6.89 -8.71 -14.93
CA ARG A 137 -6.60 -8.56 -13.50
C ARG A 137 -5.93 -7.24 -13.14
N ALA A 138 -5.23 -6.59 -14.07
CA ALA A 138 -4.57 -5.31 -13.89
C ALA A 138 -4.99 -4.33 -14.99
N LYS A 139 -5.30 -3.08 -14.62
CA LYS A 139 -5.62 -2.03 -15.60
C LYS A 139 -4.37 -1.58 -16.36
N ASP A 140 -3.20 -1.63 -15.70
CA ASP A 140 -1.92 -1.26 -16.28
C ASP A 140 -0.78 -2.07 -15.65
N VAL A 141 0.33 -2.21 -16.38
CA VAL A 141 1.56 -2.84 -15.91
C VAL A 141 2.72 -1.92 -16.23
N ARG A 142 3.37 -1.36 -15.19
CA ARG A 142 4.47 -0.40 -15.35
C ARG A 142 5.70 -0.76 -14.52
N ALA A 143 6.87 -0.28 -14.93
CA ALA A 143 8.09 -0.44 -14.16
C ALA A 143 8.10 0.60 -13.04
N THR A 144 8.74 0.27 -11.93
CA THR A 144 8.85 1.18 -10.79
C THR A 144 10.23 1.12 -10.16
N SER A 145 10.66 2.25 -9.58
CA SER A 145 11.83 2.31 -8.69
C SER A 145 11.45 2.28 -7.22
N ARG A 146 10.15 2.16 -6.91
CA ARG A 146 9.67 2.10 -5.53
C ARG A 146 10.08 0.81 -4.82
N LEU A 147 10.35 -0.21 -5.61
CA LEU A 147 10.71 -1.54 -5.15
C LEU A 147 12.24 -1.68 -5.19
N VAL A 148 12.77 -2.34 -4.17
CA VAL A 148 14.18 -2.63 -3.97
C VAL A 148 14.37 -4.15 -4.01
N ASP A 149 13.71 -4.85 -3.09
CA ASP A 149 13.84 -6.30 -2.90
C ASP A 149 12.63 -7.05 -3.45
N SER A 150 11.47 -6.42 -3.52
CA SER A 150 10.26 -7.06 -4.04
C SER A 150 10.21 -7.07 -5.58
N PRO A 151 9.65 -8.11 -6.20
CA PRO A 151 9.53 -8.19 -7.65
C PRO A 151 8.39 -7.34 -8.21
N ALA A 152 7.31 -7.18 -7.45
CA ALA A 152 6.15 -6.38 -7.84
C ALA A 152 5.32 -5.92 -6.65
N CYS A 153 4.50 -4.90 -6.86
CA CYS A 153 3.41 -4.48 -5.99
C CYS A 153 2.23 -4.00 -6.84
N LEU A 154 1.05 -3.93 -6.23
CA LEU A 154 -0.15 -3.32 -6.75
C LEU A 154 -0.33 -1.91 -6.17
N VAL A 155 -0.81 -1.02 -7.02
CA VAL A 155 -1.18 0.34 -6.66
C VAL A 155 -2.47 0.72 -7.34
N VAL A 156 -3.11 1.78 -6.87
CA VAL A 156 -4.28 2.39 -7.52
C VAL A 156 -3.98 3.83 -7.89
N ASP A 157 -4.81 4.45 -8.73
CA ASP A 157 -4.64 5.88 -9.01
C ASP A 157 -4.99 6.71 -7.77
N GLU A 158 -4.53 7.96 -7.74
CA GLU A 158 -4.64 8.83 -6.56
C GLU A 158 -6.09 9.05 -6.11
N GLY A 159 -7.03 9.14 -7.06
CA GLY A 159 -8.47 9.27 -6.81
C GLY A 159 -9.22 7.95 -6.61
N ASP A 160 -8.57 6.81 -6.81
CA ASP A 160 -9.23 5.51 -6.73
C ASP A 160 -9.35 5.03 -5.27
N MET A 161 -10.29 4.12 -5.05
CA MET A 161 -10.44 3.38 -3.81
C MET A 161 -9.18 2.53 -3.55
N SER A 162 -8.65 2.57 -2.32
CA SER A 162 -7.49 1.76 -1.95
C SER A 162 -7.84 0.27 -1.98
N GLY A 163 -6.84 -0.59 -2.22
CA GLY A 163 -7.03 -2.05 -2.15
C GLY A 163 -7.50 -2.51 -0.77
N HIS A 164 -7.03 -1.86 0.30
CA HIS A 164 -7.46 -2.13 1.67
C HIS A 164 -8.93 -1.76 1.89
N LEU A 165 -9.36 -0.56 1.48
CA LEU A 165 -10.77 -0.14 1.55
C LEU A 165 -11.70 -1.08 0.75
N ALA A 166 -11.28 -1.49 -0.45
CA ALA A 166 -12.03 -2.44 -1.26
C ALA A 166 -12.28 -3.78 -0.52
N ARG A 167 -11.27 -4.29 0.19
CA ARG A 167 -11.40 -5.50 1.02
C ARG A 167 -12.32 -5.29 2.20
N MET A 168 -12.20 -4.16 2.90
CA MET A 168 -13.08 -3.82 4.02
C MET A 168 -14.56 -3.82 3.60
N LEU A 169 -14.88 -3.21 2.45
CA LEU A 169 -16.24 -3.21 1.90
C LEU A 169 -16.74 -4.63 1.58
N LYS A 170 -15.91 -5.45 0.92
CA LYS A 170 -16.26 -6.84 0.58
C LYS A 170 -16.53 -7.67 1.84
N GLN A 171 -15.72 -7.50 2.90
CA GLN A 171 -15.92 -8.16 4.19
C GLN A 171 -17.19 -7.69 4.93
N ALA A 172 -17.58 -6.44 4.74
CA ALA A 172 -18.84 -5.89 5.25
C ALA A 172 -20.08 -6.31 4.42
N GLY A 173 -19.91 -7.17 3.41
CA GLY A 173 -20.99 -7.60 2.51
C GLY A 173 -21.44 -6.53 1.52
N GLN A 174 -20.68 -5.44 1.38
CA GLN A 174 -20.95 -4.36 0.44
C GLN A 174 -20.26 -4.64 -0.90
N SER A 175 -20.86 -4.16 -1.99
CA SER A 175 -20.21 -4.19 -3.30
C SER A 175 -19.11 -3.14 -3.35
N ALA A 176 -17.87 -3.57 -3.50
CA ALA A 176 -16.76 -2.70 -3.86
C ALA A 176 -16.81 -2.45 -5.38
N PRO A 177 -16.69 -1.20 -5.87
CA PRO A 177 -16.50 -0.93 -7.29
C PRO A 177 -15.37 -1.79 -7.87
N ALA A 178 -15.62 -2.40 -9.03
CA ALA A 178 -14.62 -3.20 -9.72
C ALA A 178 -13.55 -2.28 -10.34
N SER A 179 -12.53 -1.93 -9.56
CA SER A 179 -11.32 -1.25 -10.06
C SER A 179 -10.17 -2.24 -10.11
N GLN A 180 -9.66 -2.52 -11.30
CA GLN A 180 -8.43 -3.29 -11.44
C GLN A 180 -7.24 -2.44 -10.97
N PRO A 181 -6.29 -3.01 -10.20
CA PRO A 181 -5.08 -2.31 -9.79
C PRO A 181 -4.09 -2.13 -10.96
N ILE A 182 -3.08 -1.28 -10.75
CA ILE A 182 -1.87 -1.20 -11.57
C ILE A 182 -0.84 -2.14 -10.96
N LEU A 183 -0.27 -3.05 -11.75
CA LEU A 183 0.88 -3.85 -11.33
C LEU A 183 2.16 -3.05 -11.62
N GLU A 184 2.83 -2.63 -10.55
CA GLU A 184 4.18 -2.09 -10.65
C GLU A 184 5.21 -3.22 -10.50
N VAL A 185 6.19 -3.28 -11.41
CA VAL A 185 7.23 -4.31 -11.42
C VAL A 185 8.63 -3.72 -11.25
N ASN A 186 9.46 -4.42 -10.48
CA ASN A 186 10.87 -4.10 -10.33
C ASN A 186 11.66 -4.72 -11.48
N ALA A 187 12.07 -3.91 -12.46
CA ALA A 187 12.80 -4.40 -13.63
C ALA A 187 14.18 -5.00 -13.29
N GLU A 188 14.75 -4.65 -12.14
CA GLU A 188 16.04 -5.16 -11.67
C GLU A 188 15.92 -6.49 -10.94
N HIS A 189 14.71 -6.89 -10.53
CA HIS A 189 14.50 -8.12 -9.78
C HIS A 189 14.66 -9.38 -10.65
N SER A 190 15.36 -10.40 -10.14
CA SER A 190 15.70 -11.63 -10.86
C SER A 190 14.47 -12.36 -11.42
N LEU A 191 13.38 -12.47 -10.65
CA LEU A 191 12.11 -13.05 -11.12
C LEU A 191 11.52 -12.28 -12.31
N VAL A 192 11.63 -10.95 -12.31
CA VAL A 192 11.09 -10.10 -13.38
C VAL A 192 11.95 -10.20 -14.64
N GLN A 193 13.27 -10.29 -14.48
CA GLN A 193 14.19 -10.57 -15.58
C GLN A 193 13.95 -11.97 -16.18
N ARG A 194 13.70 -12.97 -15.33
CA ARG A 194 13.39 -14.34 -15.77
C ARG A 194 12.08 -14.39 -16.55
N LEU A 195 11.03 -13.71 -16.06
CA LEU A 195 9.78 -13.54 -16.79
C LEU A 195 10.01 -12.87 -18.15
N ALA A 196 10.86 -11.83 -18.22
CA ALA A 196 11.16 -11.13 -19.47
C ALA A 196 11.96 -11.98 -20.48
N ALA A 197 12.65 -13.02 -20.03
CA ALA A 197 13.41 -13.93 -20.87
C ALA A 197 12.56 -15.09 -21.44
N GLU A 198 11.37 -15.35 -20.89
CA GLU A 198 10.48 -16.39 -21.40
C GLU A 198 9.86 -16.00 -22.75
N PRO A 199 9.68 -16.96 -23.68
CA PRO A 199 9.03 -16.69 -24.95
C PRO A 199 7.59 -16.20 -24.77
N GLU A 200 7.19 -15.22 -25.58
CA GLU A 200 5.83 -14.68 -25.60
C GLU A 200 4.81 -15.78 -25.93
N GLY A 201 3.68 -15.80 -25.21
CA GLY A 201 2.64 -16.82 -25.36
C GLY A 201 3.01 -18.21 -24.80
N SER A 202 4.21 -18.40 -24.25
CA SER A 202 4.55 -19.67 -23.60
C SER A 202 3.72 -19.88 -22.33
N ALA A 203 3.37 -21.13 -22.04
CA ALA A 203 2.66 -21.49 -20.81
C ALA A 203 3.44 -21.06 -19.55
N ARG A 204 4.78 -21.11 -19.61
CA ARG A 204 5.65 -20.69 -18.52
C ARG A 204 5.63 -19.19 -18.29
N PHE A 205 5.61 -18.38 -19.35
CA PHE A 205 5.43 -16.93 -19.24
C PHE A 205 4.09 -16.59 -18.57
N ALA A 206 3.00 -17.25 -19.00
CA ALA A 206 1.67 -17.04 -18.42
C ALA A 206 1.62 -17.44 -16.94
N ASP A 207 2.15 -18.61 -16.56
CA ASP A 207 2.20 -19.06 -15.18
C ASP A 207 3.04 -18.12 -14.30
N LEU A 208 4.21 -17.66 -14.76
CA LEU A 208 5.06 -16.71 -14.03
C LEU A 208 4.39 -15.35 -13.86
N ALA A 209 3.74 -14.81 -14.89
CA ALA A 209 3.04 -13.54 -14.81
C ALA A 209 1.90 -13.59 -13.78
N GLN A 210 1.12 -14.68 -13.78
CA GLN A 210 0.03 -14.87 -12.82
C GLN A 210 0.56 -15.05 -11.39
N VAL A 211 1.64 -15.82 -11.19
CA VAL A 211 2.27 -15.98 -9.88
C VAL A 211 2.84 -14.65 -9.37
N LEU A 212 3.44 -13.84 -10.24
CA LEU A 212 3.95 -12.52 -9.87
C LEU A 212 2.81 -11.61 -9.37
N PHE A 213 1.67 -11.61 -10.07
CA PHE A 213 0.49 -10.85 -9.66
C PHE A 213 -0.09 -11.37 -8.33
N ASP A 214 -0.25 -12.69 -8.20
CA ASP A 214 -0.79 -13.32 -6.98
C ASP A 214 0.10 -13.01 -5.76
N GLN A 215 1.42 -13.05 -5.92
CA GLN A 215 2.36 -12.67 -4.87
C GLN A 215 2.25 -11.20 -4.49
N ALA A 216 2.12 -10.30 -5.46
CA ALA A 216 1.90 -8.87 -5.19
C ALA A 216 0.59 -8.64 -4.42
N GLN A 217 -0.49 -9.32 -4.81
CA GLN A 217 -1.78 -9.27 -4.11
C GLN A 217 -1.66 -9.75 -2.66
N LEU A 218 -1.00 -10.89 -2.44
CA LEU A 218 -0.79 -11.44 -1.10
C LEU A 218 0.08 -10.53 -0.21
N ALA A 219 1.15 -9.96 -0.78
CA ALA A 219 2.08 -9.09 -0.06
C ALA A 219 1.40 -7.82 0.51
N GLU A 220 0.25 -7.45 -0.04
CA GLU A 220 -0.54 -6.29 0.37
C GLU A 220 -1.70 -6.63 1.31
N GLY A 221 -1.70 -7.85 1.84
CA GLY A 221 -2.79 -8.37 2.68
C GLY A 221 -4.04 -8.75 1.87
N GLY A 222 -3.91 -8.89 0.55
CA GLY A 222 -4.97 -9.39 -0.31
C GLY A 222 -5.27 -10.86 -0.09
N GLN A 223 -6.45 -11.28 -0.55
CA GLN A 223 -6.81 -12.69 -0.68
C GLN A 223 -6.86 -13.04 -2.15
N LEU A 224 -6.49 -14.27 -2.48
CA LEU A 224 -6.60 -14.80 -3.84
C LEU A 224 -8.02 -15.31 -4.08
N ASP A 225 -8.56 -15.03 -5.26
CA ASP A 225 -9.87 -15.55 -5.67
C ASP A 225 -9.84 -17.08 -5.86
N ASP A 226 -8.72 -17.62 -6.34
CA ASP A 226 -8.49 -19.07 -6.48
C ASP A 226 -7.10 -19.47 -5.94
N PRO A 227 -6.99 -19.75 -4.62
CA PRO A 227 -5.74 -20.22 -4.02
C PRO A 227 -5.26 -21.56 -4.58
N ALA A 228 -6.18 -22.44 -5.01
CA ALA A 228 -5.81 -23.76 -5.54
C ALA A 228 -5.12 -23.64 -6.90
N ALA A 229 -5.62 -22.76 -7.77
CA ALA A 229 -4.97 -22.45 -9.04
C ALA A 229 -3.58 -21.82 -8.85
N TYR A 230 -3.42 -20.94 -7.85
CA TYR A 230 -2.11 -20.39 -7.49
C TYR A 230 -1.12 -21.49 -7.08
N VAL A 231 -1.52 -22.37 -6.14
CA VAL A 231 -0.66 -23.49 -5.70
C VAL A 231 -0.31 -24.42 -6.87
N ALA A 232 -1.29 -24.72 -7.74
CA ALA A 232 -1.04 -25.53 -8.93
C ALA A 232 -0.03 -24.88 -9.88
N ARG A 233 -0.10 -23.56 -10.10
CA ARG A 233 0.89 -22.80 -10.89
C ARG A 233 2.28 -22.87 -10.28
N VAL A 234 2.39 -22.61 -8.97
CA VAL A 234 3.67 -22.68 -8.25
C VAL A 234 4.28 -24.07 -8.35
N ASN A 235 3.49 -25.13 -8.13
CA ASN A 235 3.96 -26.51 -8.21
C ASN A 235 4.47 -26.86 -9.61
N ARG A 236 3.80 -26.42 -10.68
CA ARG A 236 4.28 -26.60 -12.06
C ARG A 236 5.61 -25.89 -12.28
N LEU A 237 5.74 -24.65 -11.84
CA LEU A 237 6.96 -23.86 -12.01
C LEU A 237 8.15 -24.43 -11.24
N LEU A 238 7.92 -24.98 -10.04
CA LEU A 238 8.94 -25.62 -9.22
C LEU A 238 9.37 -26.99 -9.76
N SER A 239 8.44 -27.74 -10.34
CA SER A 239 8.72 -29.07 -10.90
C SER A 239 9.35 -29.02 -12.29
N ALA A 240 9.25 -27.88 -12.97
CA ALA A 240 9.85 -27.63 -14.29
C ALA A 240 11.25 -26.98 -14.21
N ALA A 241 11.85 -26.94 -13.01
CA ALA A 241 13.18 -26.39 -12.75
C ALA A 241 14.29 -27.44 -12.90
#